data_AF-A0A1G1FYX7-F1
#
_entry.id   AF-A0A1G1FYX7-F1
#
_cell.length_a   1.000
_cell.length_b   1.000
_cell.length_c   1.000
_cell.angle_alpha   90.00
_cell.angle_beta   90.00
_cell.angle_gamma   90.00
#
_symmetry.space_group_name_H-M   'P 1'
#
loop_
_entity.id
_entity.type
_entity.pdbx_description
1 polymer ?
#
loop_
_entity_poly.entity_id
_entity_poly.type
_entity_poly.pdbx_seq_one_letter_code
_entity_poly.pdbx_strand_id
1 'polypeptide(L)' 'MLAERIRKVVEDYKFDNIGKITMSLGVTEFKKGDTGDTFIKRADNAVYKAKLEGRNRVAVNI' A
#
# COMPACT_ATOMS: atom_id res chain seq x y z
N MET A 1 -4.19 8.06 8.68
CA MET A 1 -4.61 7.33 7.46
C MET A 1 -4.73 5.83 7.79
N LEU A 2 -5.77 5.11 7.33
CA LEU A 2 -5.99 3.69 7.67
C LEU A 2 -4.85 2.78 7.17
N ALA A 3 -4.40 2.96 5.93
CA ALA A 3 -3.31 2.17 5.34
C ALA A 3 -2.02 2.21 6.19
N GLU A 4 -1.66 3.38 6.71
CA GLU A 4 -0.46 3.51 7.55
C GLU A 4 -0.60 2.78 8.90
N ARG A 5 -1.81 2.72 9.47
CA ARG A 5 -2.07 1.93 10.67
C ARG A 5 -1.87 0.44 10.39
N ILE A 6 -2.41 -0.06 9.27
CA ILE A 6 -2.23 -1.46 8.85
C ILE A 6 -0.75 -1.77 8.63
N ARG A 7 -0.03 -0.91 7.91
CA ARG A 7 1.41 -1.06 7.67
C ARG A 7 2.20 -1.20 8.96
N LYS A 8 1.95 -0.32 9.95
CA LYS A 8 2.62 -0.35 11.25
C LYS A 8 2.29 -1.60 12.05
N VAL A 9 1.00 -2.00 12.10
CA VAL A 9 0.60 -3.22 12.80
C VAL A 9 1.34 -4.45 12.25
N VAL A 10 1.48 -4.55 10.92
CA VAL A 10 2.23 -5.66 10.30
C VAL A 10 3.73 -5.54 10.56
N GLU A 11 4.30 -4.34 10.48
CA GLU A 11 5.73 -4.11 10.74
C GLU A 11 6.13 -4.42 12.20
N ASP A 12 5.25 -4.10 13.14
CA ASP A 12 5.49 -4.26 14.59
C ASP A 12 5.15 -5.68 15.08
N TYR A 13 4.43 -6.47 14.28
CA TYR A 13 4.10 -7.85 14.62
C TYR A 13 5.33 -8.76 14.52
N LYS A 14 5.59 -9.52 15.58
CA LYS A 14 6.66 -10.52 15.62
C LYS A 14 6.13 -11.84 15.09
N PHE A 15 6.54 -12.20 13.88
CA PHE A 15 6.25 -13.51 13.30
C PHE A 15 7.29 -14.53 13.78
N ASP A 16 6.85 -15.48 14.61
CA ASP A 16 7.71 -16.56 15.10
C ASP A 16 8.30 -17.36 13.93
N ASN A 17 9.59 -17.64 13.99
CA ASN A 17 10.36 -18.42 13.00
C ASN A 17 10.45 -17.83 11.57
N ILE A 18 9.90 -16.64 11.29
CA ILE A 18 9.92 -16.02 9.95
C ILE A 18 10.74 -14.72 9.91
N GLY A 19 10.94 -14.07 11.06
CA GLY A 19 11.66 -12.79 11.14
C GLY A 19 10.78 -11.58 10.85
N LYS A 20 11.39 -10.44 10.48
CA LYS A 20 10.65 -9.18 10.26
C LYS A 20 9.92 -9.19 8.91
N ILE A 21 8.59 -9.09 8.95
CA ILE A 21 7.76 -8.90 7.76
C ILE A 21 7.34 -7.43 7.67
N THR A 22 7.29 -6.91 6.45
CA THR A 22 6.78 -5.57 6.17
C THR A 22 5.86 -5.62 4.96
N MET A 23 5.08 -4.57 4.74
CA MET A 23 4.23 -4.46 3.57
C MET A 23 4.33 -3.08 2.92
N SER A 24 4.11 -3.04 1.60
CA SER A 24 3.97 -1.79 0.84
C SER A 24 2.55 -1.66 0.35
N LEU A 25 1.93 -0.50 0.53
CA LEU A 25 0.51 -0.26 0.27
C LEU A 25 0.34 0.90 -0.71
N GLY A 26 -0.59 0.74 -1.64
CA GLY A 26 -1.01 1.78 -2.57
C GLY A 26 -2.40 2.27 -2.21
N VAL A 27 -2.60 3.58 -2.18
CA VAL A 27 -3.89 4.20 -1.89
C VAL A 27 -4.24 5.17 -3.01
N THR A 28 -5.52 5.20 -3.37
CA THR A 28 -6.09 6.10 -4.38
C THR A 28 -7.49 6.51 -3.96
N GLU A 29 -7.99 7.61 -4.53
CA GLU A 29 -9.34 8.13 -4.30
C GLU A 29 -10.22 7.88 -5.52
N PHE A 30 -11.44 7.38 -5.38
CA PHE A 30 -12.32 7.17 -6.54
C PHE A 30 -12.65 8.51 -7.21
N LYS A 31 -12.47 8.59 -8.54
CA LYS A 31 -12.70 9.81 -9.32
C LYS A 31 -13.95 9.68 -10.19
N LYS A 32 -14.59 10.81 -10.46
CA LYS A 32 -15.69 10.86 -11.44
C LYS A 32 -15.20 10.35 -12.80
N GLY A 33 -15.89 9.35 -13.34
CA GLY A 33 -15.52 8.72 -14.61
C GLY A 33 -14.59 7.51 -14.47
N ASP A 34 -14.20 7.11 -13.25
CA ASP A 34 -13.51 5.84 -13.07
C ASP A 34 -14.40 4.65 -13.42
N THR A 35 -13.80 3.68 -14.09
CA THR A 35 -14.29 2.30 -14.09
C THR A 35 -13.64 1.55 -12.92
N GLY A 36 -14.15 0.35 -12.61
CA GLY A 36 -13.49 -0.52 -11.63
C GLY A 36 -12.01 -0.76 -11.98
N ASP A 37 -11.71 -0.96 -13.27
CA ASP A 37 -10.35 -1.20 -13.75
C ASP A 37 -9.44 0.02 -13.60
N THR A 38 -9.90 1.23 -13.96
CA THR A 38 -9.08 2.43 -13.82
C THR A 38 -8.80 2.77 -12.36
N PHE A 39 -9.80 2.54 -11.49
CA PHE A 39 -9.67 2.72 -10.05
C PHE A 39 -8.65 1.74 -9.45
N ILE A 40 -8.76 0.44 -9.75
CA ILE A 40 -7.85 -0.59 -9.24
C ILE A 40 -6.43 -0.38 -9.80
N LYS A 41 -6.30 -0.11 -11.11
CA LYS A 41 -4.98 0.13 -11.73
C LYS A 41 -4.25 1.31 -11.11
N ARG A 42 -4.98 2.36 -10.71
CA ARG A 42 -4.37 3.52 -10.03
C ARG A 42 -3.88 3.18 -8.63
N ALA A 43 -4.61 2.33 -7.88
CA ALA A 43 -4.15 1.80 -6.60
C ALA A 43 -2.90 0.92 -6.77
N ASP A 44 -2.88 0.06 -7.79
CA ASP A 44 -1.73 -0.81 -8.09
C ASP A 44 -0.48 0.00 -8.49
N ASN A 45 -0.65 1.03 -9.32
CA ASN A 45 0.43 1.98 -9.64
C ASN A 45 1.02 2.63 -8.36
N ALA A 46 0.17 2.92 -7.37
CA ALA A 46 0.65 3.42 -6.08
C ALA A 46 1.43 2.35 -5.30
N VAL A 47 1.01 1.08 -5.31
CA VAL A 47 1.79 -0.04 -4.73
C VAL A 47 3.16 -0.14 -5.41
N TYR A 48 3.21 -0.04 -6.74
CA TYR A 48 4.45 -0.09 -7.49
C TYR A 48 5.39 1.06 -7.11
N LYS A 49 4.86 2.28 -6.99
CA LYS A 49 5.61 3.45 -6.47
C LYS A 49 6.18 3.18 -5.07
N ALA A 50 5.37 2.66 -4.14
CA ALA A 50 5.84 2.33 -2.79
C ALA A 50 7.00 1.32 -2.81
N LYS A 51 6.97 0.34 -3.72
CA LYS A 51 8.05 -0.66 -3.88
C LYS A 51 9.33 -0.05 -4.44
N LEU A 52 9.22 0.84 -5.43
CA LEU A 52 10.36 1.53 -6.03
C LEU A 52 11.04 2.51 -5.07
N GLU A 53 10.27 3.16 -4.20
CA GLU A 53 10.79 4.15 -3.24
C GLU A 53 11.33 3.54 -1.93
N GLY A 54 11.71 2.26 -1.94
CA GLY A 54 12.36 1.62 -0.79
C GLY A 54 11.47 0.67 0.02
N ARG A 55 10.26 0.34 -0.47
CA ARG A 55 9.31 -0.58 0.18
C ARG A 55 8.90 -0.09 1.58
N ASN A 56 8.24 -0.96 2.35
CA ASN A 56 7.74 -0.71 3.71
C ASN A 56 7.10 0.68 3.90
N ARG A 57 6.25 1.08 2.95
CA ARG A 57 5.62 2.40 2.94
C ARG A 57 4.25 2.40 2.31
N VAL A 58 3.49 3.45 2.61
CA VAL A 58 2.26 3.79 1.90
C VAL A 58 2.62 4.81 0.82
N ALA A 59 2.18 4.58 -0.41
CA ALA A 59 2.20 5.60 -1.46
C ALA A 59 0.77 5.92 -1.89
N VAL A 60 0.55 7.17 -2.26
CA VAL A 60 -0.75 7.69 -2.70
C VAL A 60 -0.65 8.13 -4.15
N ASN A 61 -1.66 7.80 -4.93
CA ASN A 61 -1.84 8.29 -6.30
C ASN A 61 -3.28 8.79 -6.44
N ILE A 62 -3.47 10.12 -6.40
CA ILE A 62 -4.79 10.76 -6.46
C ILE A 62 -5.08 11.09 -7.92
#